data_AF-A0A917IMS9-F1
#
_entry.id   AF-A0A917IMS9-F1
#
_cell.length_a   1.000
_cell.length_b   1.000
_cell.length_c   1.000
_cell.angle_alpha   90.00
_cell.angle_beta   90.00
_cell.angle_gamma   90.00
#
_symmetry.space_group_name_H-M   'P 1'
#
loop_
_entity.id
_entity.type
_entity.pdbx_description
1 polymer ?
#
loop_
_entity_poly.entity_id
_entity_poly.type
_entity_poly.pdbx_seq_one_letter_code
_entity_poly.pdbx_strand_id
1 'polypeptide(L)'
;MFFALFKKYWPAYDGTIYLNTETKLFSYEGLDIRCTMVGKLRNFGETFRAGLDKIDSPHVLLIMIDYFFMGEVNENELRGYFEYFKEKNLDSLCLRKNPYTTIQKLDYKDLNLVIPPSRDMFSFQIAFWKREMLYEMVLPHETPWLSEWFGTLRGNVIKLKLAYTANNNTAISYLSEGALHKGKWVEPMVKFLNEISYEVDFSKRGFFEDKPLAFRERLKRRINTLIPRSLSSLDLLRRKIYKK
;
A
#
# COMPACT_ATOMS: atom_id res chain seq x y z
N MET A 1 0.32 2.41 -18.66
CA MET A 1 1.66 2.68 -18.11
C MET A 1 1.99 1.78 -16.93
N PHE A 2 1.29 1.82 -15.77
CA PHE A 2 1.56 0.89 -14.65
C PHE A 2 1.71 -0.57 -15.12
N PHE A 3 0.70 -1.11 -15.82
CA PHE A 3 0.72 -2.49 -16.30
C PHE A 3 1.73 -2.76 -17.43
N ALA A 4 2.11 -1.75 -18.20
CA ALA A 4 3.17 -1.88 -19.19
C ALA A 4 4.53 -2.07 -18.51
N LEU A 5 4.81 -1.26 -17.47
CA LEU A 5 6.02 -1.42 -16.66
C LEU A 5 5.98 -2.68 -15.81
N PHE A 6 4.83 -3.04 -15.24
CA PHE A 6 4.62 -4.32 -14.55
C PHE A 6 5.00 -5.49 -15.46
N LYS A 7 4.44 -5.58 -16.68
CA LYS A 7 4.73 -6.70 -17.58
C LYS A 7 6.17 -6.68 -18.08
N LYS A 8 6.75 -5.50 -18.32
CA LYS A 8 8.16 -5.35 -18.72
C LYS A 8 9.11 -5.89 -17.65
N TYR A 9 8.87 -5.57 -16.38
CA TYR A 9 9.79 -5.87 -15.29
C TYR A 9 9.45 -7.14 -14.50
N TRP A 10 8.25 -7.69 -14.69
CA TRP A 10 7.83 -8.97 -14.13
C TRP A 10 7.15 -9.85 -15.19
N PRO A 11 7.86 -10.20 -16.28
CA PRO A 11 7.27 -10.90 -17.42
C PRO A 11 6.76 -12.29 -17.07
N ALA A 12 7.42 -12.96 -16.12
CA ALA A 12 7.12 -14.32 -15.65
C ALA A 12 5.91 -14.39 -14.68
N TYR A 13 5.34 -13.25 -14.27
CA TYR A 13 4.17 -13.25 -13.40
C TYR A 13 2.98 -13.94 -14.07
N ASP A 14 2.46 -14.97 -13.41
CA ASP A 14 1.36 -15.83 -13.85
C ASP A 14 0.15 -15.84 -12.89
N GLY A 15 0.21 -15.02 -11.83
CA GLY A 15 -0.86 -14.90 -10.86
C GLY A 15 -2.04 -14.05 -11.31
N THR A 16 -3.10 -14.04 -10.50
CA THR A 16 -4.26 -13.16 -10.69
C THR A 16 -4.01 -11.79 -10.07
N ILE A 17 -4.25 -10.74 -10.84
CA ILE A 17 -4.22 -9.34 -10.37
C ILE A 17 -5.65 -8.85 -10.17
N TYR A 18 -6.01 -8.55 -8.93
CA TYR A 18 -7.26 -7.85 -8.63
C TYR A 18 -7.04 -6.35 -8.73
N LEU A 19 -7.56 -5.72 -9.79
CA LEU A 19 -7.51 -4.27 -9.95
C LEU A 19 -8.76 -3.66 -9.30
N ASN A 20 -8.56 -2.98 -8.17
CA ASN A 20 -9.69 -2.37 -7.46
C ASN A 20 -10.25 -1.17 -8.24
N THR A 21 -11.41 -1.37 -8.86
CA THR A 21 -12.05 -0.38 -9.73
C THR A 21 -13.47 -0.14 -9.27
N GLU A 22 -13.95 1.09 -9.42
CA GLU A 22 -15.36 1.41 -9.16
C GLU A 22 -16.26 0.87 -10.27
N THR A 23 -16.00 1.28 -11.52
CA THR A 23 -16.87 0.98 -12.68
C THR A 23 -16.13 0.68 -13.97
N LYS A 24 -14.82 0.89 -14.00
CA LYS A 24 -14.02 0.75 -15.21
C LYS A 24 -13.51 -0.67 -15.35
N LEU A 25 -13.66 -1.23 -16.53
CA LEU A 25 -12.94 -2.42 -16.96
C LEU A 25 -11.57 -2.02 -17.53
N PHE A 26 -10.61 -2.89 -17.33
CA PHE A 26 -9.27 -2.75 -17.86
C PHE A 26 -8.67 -4.15 -18.06
N SER A 27 -7.99 -4.35 -19.16
CA SER A 27 -7.22 -5.55 -19.48
C SER A 27 -5.87 -5.15 -20.06
N TYR A 28 -4.90 -6.04 -19.92
CA TYR A 28 -3.58 -5.88 -20.52
C TYR A 28 -3.11 -7.25 -20.99
N GLU A 29 -2.57 -7.32 -22.20
CA GLU A 29 -2.17 -8.58 -22.80
C GLU A 29 -1.12 -9.31 -21.94
N GLY A 30 -1.31 -10.62 -21.75
CA GLY A 30 -0.41 -11.46 -20.97
C GLY A 30 -0.48 -11.26 -19.45
N LEU A 31 -1.54 -10.64 -18.92
CA LEU A 31 -1.84 -10.53 -17.48
C LEU A 31 -3.29 -10.92 -17.17
N ASP A 32 -3.52 -11.74 -16.15
CA ASP A 32 -4.87 -12.04 -15.61
C ASP A 32 -5.34 -10.89 -14.69
N ILE A 33 -5.93 -9.85 -15.28
CA ILE A 33 -6.47 -8.69 -14.54
C ILE A 33 -7.97 -8.85 -14.33
N ARG A 34 -8.38 -8.94 -13.06
CA ARG A 34 -9.78 -8.96 -12.62
C ARG A 34 -10.15 -7.63 -12.01
N CYS A 35 -10.93 -6.85 -12.73
CA CYS A 35 -11.47 -5.58 -12.23
C CYS A 35 -12.60 -5.85 -11.22
N THR A 36 -12.50 -5.32 -10.00
CA THR A 36 -13.47 -5.60 -8.93
C THR A 36 -14.84 -4.96 -9.14
N MET A 37 -14.90 -3.84 -9.88
CA MET A 37 -16.13 -3.10 -10.22
C MET A 37 -17.11 -2.94 -9.05
N VAL A 38 -16.62 -2.39 -7.93
CA VAL A 38 -17.37 -2.32 -6.66
C VAL A 38 -18.47 -1.24 -6.64
N GLY A 39 -18.66 -0.54 -7.75
CA GLY A 39 -19.53 0.64 -7.84
C GLY A 39 -18.85 1.90 -7.30
N LYS A 40 -19.57 3.03 -7.41
CA LYS A 40 -19.13 4.31 -6.85
C LYS A 40 -19.53 4.38 -5.38
N LEU A 41 -18.61 4.00 -4.50
CA LEU A 41 -18.80 4.10 -3.05
C LEU A 41 -18.36 5.48 -2.54
N ARG A 42 -18.80 5.84 -1.33
CA ARG A 42 -18.66 7.22 -0.85
C ARG A 42 -17.24 7.54 -0.42
N ASN A 43 -16.55 6.56 0.17
CA ASN A 43 -15.28 6.75 0.84
C ASN A 43 -14.22 5.79 0.31
N PHE A 44 -12.96 6.20 0.42
CA PHE A 44 -11.82 5.35 0.04
C PHE A 44 -11.84 4.01 0.78
N GLY A 45 -12.03 4.01 2.10
CA GLY A 45 -12.03 2.78 2.88
C GLY A 45 -13.15 1.81 2.50
N GLU A 46 -14.33 2.32 2.14
CA GLU A 46 -15.44 1.51 1.61
C GLU A 46 -15.04 0.86 0.28
N THR A 47 -14.54 1.65 -0.69
CA THR A 47 -14.06 1.14 -1.98
C THR A 47 -12.93 0.13 -1.80
N PHE A 48 -12.01 0.39 -0.88
CA PHE A 48 -10.88 -0.50 -0.59
C PHE A 48 -11.36 -1.85 -0.05
N ARG A 49 -12.23 -1.85 0.97
CA ARG A 49 -12.79 -3.06 1.58
C ARG A 49 -13.66 -3.86 0.61
N ALA A 50 -14.54 -3.20 -0.13
CA ALA A 50 -15.36 -3.87 -1.13
C ALA A 50 -14.51 -4.54 -2.21
N GLY A 51 -13.33 -3.98 -2.52
CA GLY A 51 -12.35 -4.61 -3.41
C GLY A 51 -11.72 -5.85 -2.79
N LEU A 52 -11.31 -5.79 -1.51
CA LEU A 52 -10.79 -6.95 -0.78
C LEU A 52 -11.81 -8.09 -0.67
N ASP A 53 -13.10 -7.77 -0.53
CA ASP A 53 -14.18 -8.77 -0.46
C ASP A 53 -14.33 -9.57 -1.77
N LYS A 54 -13.76 -9.10 -2.89
CA LYS A 54 -13.73 -9.83 -4.17
C LYS A 54 -12.55 -10.77 -4.33
N ILE A 55 -11.62 -10.78 -3.37
CA ILE A 55 -10.40 -11.58 -3.44
C ILE A 55 -10.62 -12.84 -2.63
N ASP A 56 -10.61 -14.02 -3.26
CA ASP A 56 -10.83 -15.28 -2.54
C ASP A 56 -9.62 -15.72 -1.71
N SER A 57 -8.41 -15.32 -2.11
CA SER A 57 -7.16 -15.68 -1.43
C SER A 57 -7.08 -15.09 -0.01
N PRO A 58 -6.65 -15.88 0.99
CA PRO A 58 -6.41 -15.37 2.35
C PRO A 58 -5.20 -14.44 2.45
N HIS A 59 -4.31 -14.46 1.45
CA HIS A 59 -3.11 -13.64 1.39
C HIS A 59 -3.07 -12.79 0.13
N VAL A 60 -2.59 -11.56 0.25
CA VAL A 60 -2.48 -10.61 -0.87
C VAL A 60 -1.12 -9.92 -0.85
N LEU A 61 -0.61 -9.61 -2.05
CA LEU A 61 0.45 -8.63 -2.24
C LEU A 61 -0.21 -7.30 -2.60
N LEU A 62 -0.16 -6.34 -1.68
CA LEU A 62 -0.74 -5.01 -1.90
C LEU A 62 0.27 -4.14 -2.67
N ILE A 63 -0.19 -3.55 -3.78
CA ILE A 63 0.59 -2.59 -4.57
C ILE A 63 -0.33 -1.43 -4.95
N MET A 64 0.08 -0.20 -4.65
CA MET A 64 -0.62 1.00 -5.09
C MET A 64 -0.30 1.29 -6.56
N ILE A 65 -1.29 1.80 -7.31
CA ILE A 65 -1.18 2.00 -8.77
C ILE A 65 -0.13 3.04 -9.17
N ASP A 66 0.39 3.82 -8.22
CA ASP A 66 1.47 4.79 -8.39
C ASP A 66 2.85 4.26 -7.96
N TYR A 67 2.97 3.01 -7.51
CA TYR A 67 4.26 2.34 -7.34
C TYR A 67 4.66 1.64 -8.64
N PHE A 68 5.16 2.43 -9.58
CA PHE A 68 5.66 1.88 -10.86
C PHE A 68 6.90 1.02 -10.63
N PHE A 69 6.95 -0.07 -11.39
CA PHE A 69 8.09 -0.97 -11.43
C PHE A 69 9.23 -0.27 -12.17
N MET A 70 10.38 -0.19 -11.50
CA MET A 70 11.57 0.55 -11.96
C MET A 70 12.77 -0.34 -12.26
N GLY A 71 12.59 -1.66 -12.24
CA GLY A 71 13.63 -2.65 -12.47
C GLY A 71 13.06 -4.06 -12.39
N GLU A 72 13.82 -5.04 -12.89
CA GLU A 72 13.40 -6.44 -12.90
C GLU A 72 13.03 -6.93 -11.49
N VAL A 73 11.92 -7.66 -11.38
CA VAL A 73 11.48 -8.27 -10.13
C VAL A 73 12.32 -9.50 -9.85
N ASN A 74 12.92 -9.55 -8.65
CA ASN A 74 13.60 -10.75 -8.18
C ASN A 74 12.57 -11.75 -7.63
N GLU A 75 12.03 -12.58 -8.51
CA GLU A 75 10.96 -13.54 -8.18
C GLU A 75 11.38 -14.55 -7.12
N ASN A 76 12.62 -15.05 -7.17
CA ASN A 76 13.14 -15.99 -6.18
C ASN A 76 13.15 -15.37 -4.78
N GLU A 77 13.56 -14.11 -4.70
CA GLU A 77 13.59 -13.39 -3.43
C GLU A 77 12.17 -13.13 -2.90
N LEU A 78 11.27 -12.69 -3.78
CA LEU A 78 9.87 -12.43 -3.43
C LEU A 78 9.14 -13.70 -2.97
N ARG A 79 9.35 -14.83 -3.65
CA ARG A 79 8.82 -16.14 -3.23
C ARG A 79 9.37 -16.54 -1.87
N GLY A 80 10.67 -16.35 -1.63
CA GLY A 80 11.29 -16.61 -0.33
C GLY A 80 10.66 -15.80 0.81
N TYR A 81 10.41 -14.50 0.60
CA TYR A 81 9.71 -13.67 1.58
C TYR A 81 8.26 -14.12 1.80
N PHE A 82 7.55 -14.51 0.74
CA PHE A 82 6.18 -14.99 0.87
C PHE A 82 6.09 -16.31 1.65
N GLU A 83 7.00 -17.26 1.39
CA GLU A 83 7.06 -18.50 2.16
C GLU A 83 7.37 -18.24 3.64
N TYR A 84 8.33 -17.36 3.94
CA TYR A 84 8.62 -16.96 5.32
C TYR A 84 7.42 -16.29 6.01
N PHE A 85 6.72 -15.40 5.29
CA PHE A 85 5.51 -14.73 5.75
C PHE A 85 4.43 -15.74 6.18
N LYS A 86 4.22 -16.80 5.38
CA LYS A 86 3.29 -17.89 5.71
C LYS A 86 3.79 -18.74 6.87
N GLU A 87 5.04 -19.20 6.83
CA GLU A 87 5.63 -20.11 7.83
C GLU A 87 5.61 -19.49 9.23
N LYS A 88 5.97 -18.20 9.36
CA LYS A 88 5.96 -17.48 10.64
C LYS A 88 4.58 -16.92 11.00
N ASN A 89 3.56 -17.18 10.18
CA ASN A 89 2.19 -16.74 10.38
C ASN A 89 2.11 -15.23 10.68
N LEU A 90 2.84 -14.44 9.89
CA LEU A 90 2.87 -12.99 9.99
C LEU A 90 1.53 -12.39 9.54
N ASP A 91 1.21 -11.21 10.04
CA ASP A 91 0.03 -10.47 9.59
C ASP A 91 0.36 -9.60 8.38
N SER A 92 1.60 -9.09 8.33
CA SER A 92 2.15 -8.39 7.19
C SER A 92 3.67 -8.54 7.07
N LEU A 93 4.17 -8.50 5.84
CA LEU A 93 5.60 -8.36 5.54
C LEU A 93 5.77 -7.22 4.52
N CYS A 94 6.33 -6.10 4.97
CA CYS A 94 6.58 -4.92 4.14
C CYS A 94 7.91 -5.03 3.39
N LEU A 95 7.89 -4.85 2.06
CA LEU A 95 9.09 -4.96 1.20
C LEU A 95 9.93 -3.68 1.20
N ARG A 96 9.94 -2.97 2.33
CA ARG A 96 10.81 -1.83 2.61
C ARG A 96 10.91 -1.55 4.10
N LYS A 97 11.95 -0.80 4.44
CA LYS A 97 12.12 -0.12 5.71
C LYS A 97 11.26 1.15 5.79
N ASN A 98 10.48 1.25 6.86
CA ASN A 98 9.86 2.47 7.36
C ASN A 98 10.61 2.94 8.63
N PRO A 99 10.37 4.16 9.14
CA PRO A 99 11.02 4.64 10.36
C PRO A 99 10.40 4.01 11.64
N TYR A 100 10.41 2.68 11.70
CA TYR A 100 10.04 1.88 12.86
C TYR A 100 10.95 2.21 14.05
N THR A 101 10.39 2.26 15.25
CA THR A 101 11.12 2.65 16.47
C THR A 101 11.65 1.48 17.28
N THR A 102 11.00 0.32 17.19
CA THR A 102 11.37 -0.86 17.98
C THR A 102 11.37 -2.07 17.08
N ILE A 103 12.54 -2.71 16.95
CA ILE A 103 12.77 -3.79 16.00
C ILE A 103 13.55 -4.94 16.65
N GLN A 104 13.34 -6.15 16.13
CA GLN A 104 14.10 -7.34 16.44
C GLN A 104 14.61 -7.94 15.12
N LYS A 105 15.92 -8.23 15.04
CA LYS A 105 16.48 -8.94 13.88
C LYS A 105 15.93 -10.36 13.80
N LEU A 106 15.58 -10.80 12.60
CA LEU A 106 15.17 -12.17 12.35
C LEU A 106 16.32 -12.96 11.73
N ASP A 107 16.33 -14.26 11.96
CA ASP A 107 17.30 -15.19 11.37
C ASP A 107 16.86 -15.62 9.95
N TYR A 108 16.56 -14.63 9.10
CA TYR A 108 16.23 -14.86 7.71
C TYR A 108 16.58 -13.63 6.87
N LYS A 109 17.63 -13.76 6.06
CA LYS A 109 18.12 -12.70 5.16
C LYS A 109 18.27 -11.35 5.87
N ASP A 110 17.62 -10.32 5.36
CA ASP A 110 17.60 -8.96 5.85
C ASP A 110 16.30 -8.61 6.58
N LEU A 111 15.49 -9.61 6.95
CA LEU A 111 14.21 -9.36 7.62
C LEU A 111 14.39 -8.91 9.07
N ASN A 112 13.54 -7.99 9.50
CA ASN A 112 13.38 -7.63 10.89
C ASN A 112 11.90 -7.68 11.27
N LEU A 113 11.61 -8.04 12.52
CA LEU A 113 10.30 -7.95 13.12
C LEU A 113 10.15 -6.58 13.78
N VAL A 114 8.99 -5.95 13.61
CA VAL A 114 8.62 -4.73 14.33
C VAL A 114 7.95 -5.15 15.64
N ILE A 115 8.40 -4.57 16.75
CA ILE A 115 7.83 -4.85 18.08
C ILE A 115 6.87 -3.72 18.46
N PRO A 116 5.56 -3.99 18.59
CA PRO A 116 4.61 -2.99 19.09
C PRO A 116 4.91 -2.60 20.56
N PRO A 117 4.78 -1.31 20.94
CA PRO A 117 4.37 -0.21 20.09
C PRO A 117 5.50 0.35 19.21
N SER A 118 5.20 0.64 17.94
CA SER A 118 6.12 1.28 17.01
C SER A 118 5.42 2.32 16.12
N ARG A 119 6.19 3.19 15.48
CA ARG A 119 5.72 4.06 14.39
C ARG A 119 5.48 3.25 13.12
N ASP A 120 4.59 3.75 12.27
CA ASP A 120 4.31 3.21 10.93
C ASP A 120 3.99 1.71 10.87
N MET A 121 3.31 1.19 11.90
CA MET A 121 2.81 -0.20 11.93
C MET A 121 1.86 -0.52 10.77
N PHE A 122 1.37 0.49 10.05
CA PHE A 122 0.61 0.31 8.82
C PHE A 122 0.96 1.41 7.81
N SER A 123 1.14 1.01 6.55
CA SER A 123 1.31 1.89 5.39
C SER A 123 0.80 1.19 4.14
N PHE A 124 0.52 1.94 3.08
CA PHE A 124 0.14 1.36 1.78
C PHE A 124 1.32 0.90 0.92
N GLN A 125 2.53 0.90 1.48
CA GLN A 125 3.75 0.43 0.83
C GLN A 125 3.63 -1.03 0.39
N ILE A 126 4.45 -1.43 -0.59
CA ILE A 126 4.36 -2.78 -1.13
C ILE A 126 4.62 -3.81 -0.03
N ALA A 127 3.62 -4.66 0.22
CA ALA A 127 3.65 -5.58 1.34
C ALA A 127 2.77 -6.80 1.10
N PHE A 128 3.20 -7.95 1.62
CA PHE A 128 2.31 -9.08 1.83
C PHE A 128 1.41 -8.81 3.04
N TRP A 129 0.17 -9.27 2.94
CA TRP A 129 -0.82 -9.16 4.01
C TRP A 129 -1.67 -10.41 4.10
N LYS A 130 -2.06 -10.75 5.33
CA LYS A 130 -3.31 -11.50 5.53
C LYS A 130 -4.47 -10.58 5.14
N ARG A 131 -5.35 -11.05 4.26
CA ARG A 131 -6.48 -10.26 3.73
C ARG A 131 -7.33 -9.69 4.86
N GLU A 132 -7.66 -10.52 5.86
CA GLU A 132 -8.42 -10.10 7.03
C GLU A 132 -7.73 -8.99 7.85
N MET A 133 -6.41 -9.08 8.01
CA MET A 133 -5.65 -8.08 8.77
C MET A 133 -5.58 -6.76 8.00
N LEU A 134 -5.38 -6.80 6.68
CA LEU A 134 -5.43 -5.61 5.84
C LEU A 134 -6.83 -4.97 5.85
N TYR A 135 -7.89 -5.79 5.86
CA TYR A 135 -9.27 -5.33 6.02
C TYR A 135 -9.46 -4.57 7.33
N GLU A 136 -8.92 -5.08 8.45
CA GLU A 136 -8.96 -4.42 9.76
C GLU A 136 -8.13 -3.12 9.81
N MET A 137 -7.10 -2.99 8.97
CA MET A 137 -6.25 -1.79 8.95
C MET A 137 -6.88 -0.59 8.24
N VAL A 138 -7.89 -0.78 7.39
CA VAL A 138 -8.52 0.29 6.60
C VAL A 138 -10.03 0.31 6.89
N LEU A 139 -10.51 1.23 7.74
CA LEU A 139 -11.95 1.29 8.06
C LEU A 139 -12.76 2.00 6.95
N PRO A 140 -14.07 1.71 6.79
CA PRO A 140 -14.86 2.19 5.66
C PRO A 140 -14.87 3.73 5.52
N HIS A 141 -14.97 4.44 6.65
CA HIS A 141 -15.03 5.90 6.69
C HIS A 141 -13.68 6.61 6.55
N GLU A 142 -12.58 5.86 6.40
CA GLU A 142 -11.24 6.43 6.37
C GLU A 142 -10.80 6.85 4.95
N THR A 143 -9.95 7.89 4.93
CA THR A 143 -9.14 8.25 3.76
C THR A 143 -7.79 7.54 3.85
N PRO A 144 -7.00 7.45 2.76
CA PRO A 144 -5.70 6.76 2.81
C PRO A 144 -4.81 7.23 3.97
N TRP A 145 -4.68 8.54 4.15
CA TRP A 145 -3.89 9.15 5.24
C TRP A 145 -4.43 8.84 6.64
N LEU A 146 -5.76 8.79 6.79
CA LEU A 146 -6.36 8.41 8.07
C LEU A 146 -6.15 6.93 8.35
N SER A 147 -6.22 6.08 7.31
CA SER A 147 -5.93 4.66 7.46
C SER A 147 -4.47 4.42 7.85
N GLU A 148 -3.49 5.12 7.26
CA GLU A 148 -2.08 5.00 7.71
C GLU A 148 -1.91 5.40 9.19
N TRP A 149 -2.50 6.53 9.58
CA TRP A 149 -2.43 7.02 10.95
C TRP A 149 -3.13 6.10 11.96
N PHE A 150 -4.42 5.82 11.76
CA PHE A 150 -5.18 4.98 12.67
C PHE A 150 -4.87 3.51 12.53
N GLY A 151 -4.45 3.04 11.37
CA GLY A 151 -3.92 1.70 11.14
C GLY A 151 -2.65 1.48 11.94
N THR A 152 -1.76 2.48 12.02
CA THR A 152 -0.59 2.40 12.91
C THR A 152 -1.02 2.25 14.36
N LEU A 153 -1.99 3.05 14.81
CA LEU A 153 -2.50 2.96 16.17
C LEU A 153 -3.21 1.62 16.43
N ARG A 154 -3.99 1.11 15.47
CA ARG A 154 -4.65 -0.20 15.55
C ARG A 154 -3.60 -1.29 15.64
N GLY A 155 -2.62 -1.31 14.75
CA GLY A 155 -1.53 -2.29 14.72
C GLY A 155 -0.78 -2.37 16.05
N ASN A 156 -0.62 -1.24 16.74
CA ASN A 156 -0.06 -1.20 18.09
C ASN A 156 -0.98 -1.86 19.14
N VAL A 157 -2.29 -1.61 19.07
CA VAL A 157 -3.28 -2.18 20.01
C VAL A 157 -3.44 -3.68 19.82
N ILE A 158 -3.58 -4.13 18.58
CA ILE A 158 -3.79 -5.56 18.24
C ILE A 158 -2.49 -6.37 18.20
N LYS A 159 -1.34 -5.71 18.44
CA LYS A 159 0.00 -6.29 18.36
C LYS A 159 0.28 -6.98 17.02
N LEU A 160 0.06 -6.24 15.93
CA LEU A 160 0.25 -6.71 14.56
C LEU A 160 1.63 -7.36 14.39
N LYS A 161 1.66 -8.59 13.88
CA LYS A 161 2.91 -9.30 13.54
C LYS A 161 3.44 -8.81 12.21
N LEU A 162 4.13 -7.67 12.26
CA LEU A 162 4.72 -7.01 11.09
C LEU A 162 6.21 -7.31 11.00
N ALA A 163 6.64 -7.87 9.86
CA ALA A 163 8.05 -7.90 9.47
C ALA A 163 8.32 -6.95 8.31
N TYR A 164 9.60 -6.64 8.07
CA TYR A 164 10.01 -5.84 6.92
C TYR A 164 11.41 -6.19 6.42
N THR A 165 11.70 -5.88 5.15
CA THR A 165 13.04 -6.00 4.56
C THR A 165 13.91 -4.78 4.93
N ALA A 166 15.08 -5.01 5.53
CA ALA A 166 16.00 -3.92 5.89
C ALA A 166 16.58 -3.22 4.66
N ASN A 167 16.80 -3.98 3.60
CA ASN A 167 17.28 -3.50 2.33
C ASN A 167 16.06 -3.21 1.45
N ASN A 168 15.92 -1.95 1.07
CA ASN A 168 14.84 -1.53 0.19
C ASN A 168 15.11 -2.01 -1.24
N ASN A 169 14.05 -2.20 -2.01
CA ASN A 169 14.09 -2.43 -3.45
C ASN A 169 14.84 -3.71 -3.89
N THR A 170 14.99 -4.70 -3.00
CA THR A 170 15.67 -5.95 -3.35
C THR A 170 14.78 -6.90 -4.18
N ALA A 171 13.52 -7.06 -3.78
CA ALA A 171 12.56 -7.91 -4.49
C ALA A 171 11.84 -7.15 -5.62
N ILE A 172 11.39 -5.92 -5.36
CA ILE A 172 10.67 -5.08 -6.32
C ILE A 172 11.26 -3.68 -6.23
N SER A 173 11.81 -3.17 -7.33
CA SER A 173 12.33 -1.81 -7.41
C SER A 173 11.21 -0.82 -7.74
N TYR A 174 10.98 0.17 -6.87
CA TYR A 174 9.99 1.23 -7.05
C TYR A 174 10.40 2.51 -6.29
N LEU A 175 9.73 3.62 -6.60
CA LEU A 175 9.86 4.87 -5.87
C LEU A 175 8.93 4.86 -4.65
N SER A 176 9.52 4.86 -3.45
CA SER A 176 8.81 4.65 -2.19
C SER A 176 7.81 5.77 -1.82
N GLU A 177 8.05 6.96 -2.36
CA GLU A 177 7.23 8.17 -2.25
C GLU A 177 6.03 8.14 -3.20
N GLY A 178 5.99 7.17 -4.12
CA GLY A 178 5.02 7.10 -5.21
C GLY A 178 5.43 7.93 -6.42
N ALA A 179 5.05 7.47 -7.60
CA ALA A 179 5.26 8.17 -8.86
C ALA A 179 4.49 9.50 -8.94
N LEU A 180 3.44 9.64 -8.12
CA LEU A 180 2.54 10.77 -8.12
C LEU A 180 2.34 11.30 -6.71
N HIS A 181 2.49 12.61 -6.53
CA HIS A 181 2.10 13.29 -5.30
C HIS A 181 0.96 14.26 -5.57
N LYS A 182 -0.17 14.07 -4.89
CA LYS A 182 -1.43 14.83 -5.12
C LYS A 182 -1.86 14.84 -6.60
N GLY A 183 -1.64 13.71 -7.30
CA GLY A 183 -2.02 13.53 -8.70
C GLY A 183 -1.03 14.11 -9.73
N LYS A 184 0.06 14.73 -9.29
CA LYS A 184 1.11 15.33 -10.12
C LYS A 184 2.40 14.51 -10.09
N TRP A 185 3.21 14.64 -11.15
CA TRP A 185 4.47 13.90 -11.29
C TRP A 185 5.54 14.38 -10.31
N VAL A 186 6.24 13.43 -9.70
CA VAL A 186 7.45 13.72 -8.92
C VAL A 186 8.70 13.65 -9.81
N GLU A 187 9.67 14.52 -9.54
CA GLU A 187 10.89 14.65 -10.36
C GLU A 187 11.66 13.32 -10.54
N PRO A 188 11.87 12.48 -9.51
CA PRO A 188 12.59 11.21 -9.69
C PRO A 188 11.91 10.27 -10.70
N MET A 189 10.57 10.29 -10.75
CA MET A 189 9.82 9.46 -11.68
C MET A 189 9.96 9.95 -13.12
N VAL A 190 9.99 11.27 -13.32
CA VAL A 190 10.18 11.88 -14.64
C VAL A 190 11.57 11.54 -15.17
N LYS A 191 12.61 11.64 -14.33
CA LYS A 191 13.98 11.25 -14.68
C LYS A 191 14.05 9.80 -15.13
N PHE A 192 13.50 8.87 -14.33
CA PHE A 192 13.46 7.46 -14.69
C PHE A 192 12.75 7.19 -16.03
N LEU A 193 11.57 7.80 -16.25
CA LEU A 193 10.81 7.58 -17.50
C LEU A 193 11.59 8.08 -18.72
N ASN A 194 12.31 9.20 -18.59
CA ASN A 194 13.18 9.70 -19.65
C ASN A 194 14.38 8.77 -19.88
N GLU A 195 15.01 8.27 -18.81
CA GLU A 195 16.15 7.33 -18.89
C GLU A 195 15.77 6.05 -19.65
N ILE A 196 14.57 5.51 -19.42
CA ILE A 196 14.07 4.34 -20.14
C ILE A 196 13.40 4.68 -21.48
N SER A 197 13.47 5.94 -21.91
CA SER A 197 12.85 6.45 -23.15
C SER A 197 11.35 6.11 -23.28
N TYR A 198 10.62 6.16 -22.16
CA TYR A 198 9.19 5.89 -22.14
C TYR A 198 8.40 7.17 -22.44
N GLU A 199 7.66 7.18 -23.54
CA GLU A 199 6.89 8.35 -23.97
C GLU A 199 5.70 8.63 -23.02
N VAL A 200 5.73 9.79 -22.37
CA VAL A 200 4.65 10.29 -21.51
C VAL A 200 4.41 11.76 -21.79
N ASP A 201 3.14 12.11 -22.03
CA ASP A 201 2.70 13.50 -22.00
C ASP A 201 2.53 13.96 -20.53
N PHE A 202 3.61 14.53 -19.98
CA PHE A 202 3.63 15.04 -18.61
C PHE A 202 2.67 16.22 -18.40
N SER A 203 2.26 16.94 -19.45
CA SER A 203 1.41 18.14 -19.36
C SER A 203 0.01 17.84 -18.81
N LYS A 204 -0.51 16.62 -19.04
CA LYS A 204 -1.84 16.19 -18.57
C LYS A 204 -2.00 16.20 -17.05
N ARG A 205 -0.89 16.02 -16.31
CA ARG A 205 -0.88 16.02 -14.84
C ARG A 205 -0.07 17.16 -14.25
N GLY A 206 0.94 17.64 -14.98
CA GLY A 206 1.93 18.60 -14.49
C GLY A 206 2.83 18.01 -13.41
N PHE A 207 3.73 18.86 -12.90
CA PHE A 207 4.74 18.50 -11.92
C PHE A 207 4.32 18.90 -10.51
N PHE A 208 4.68 18.07 -9.55
CA PHE A 208 4.47 18.36 -8.14
C PHE A 208 5.40 19.49 -7.71
N GLU A 209 4.84 20.48 -7.02
CA GLU A 209 5.57 21.56 -6.38
C GLU A 209 5.16 21.57 -4.92
N ASP A 210 6.13 21.59 -4.00
CA ASP A 210 5.83 21.66 -2.58
C ASP A 210 5.40 23.09 -2.21
N LYS A 211 4.09 23.32 -2.25
CA LYS A 211 3.48 24.57 -1.85
C LYS A 211 2.67 24.36 -0.57
N PRO A 212 2.82 25.22 0.44
CA PRO A 212 2.01 25.15 1.65
C PRO A 212 0.54 25.31 1.29
N LEU A 213 -0.31 24.50 1.91
CA LEU A 213 -1.75 24.57 1.71
C LEU A 213 -2.29 25.91 2.21
N ALA A 214 -3.19 26.51 1.44
CA ALA A 214 -3.88 27.71 1.86
C ALA A 214 -4.71 27.43 3.14
N PHE A 215 -4.89 28.45 3.99
CA PHE A 215 -5.61 28.31 5.26
C PHE A 215 -7.01 27.69 5.08
N ARG A 216 -7.75 28.12 4.05
CA ARG A 216 -9.09 27.59 3.73
C ARG A 216 -9.06 26.09 3.43
N GLU A 217 -8.06 25.62 2.70
CA GLU A 217 -7.91 24.20 2.37
C GLU A 217 -7.54 23.39 3.61
N ARG A 218 -6.66 23.92 4.47
CA ARG A 218 -6.33 23.30 5.75
C ARG A 218 -7.56 23.15 6.63
N LEU A 219 -8.39 24.19 6.72
CA LEU A 219 -9.64 24.17 7.48
C LEU A 219 -10.64 23.17 6.89
N LYS A 220 -10.84 23.18 5.57
CA LYS A 220 -11.71 22.22 4.87
C LYS A 220 -11.27 20.78 5.11
N ARG A 221 -9.97 20.47 5.02
CA ARG A 221 -9.43 19.14 5.34
C ARG A 221 -9.66 18.77 6.80
N ARG A 222 -9.49 19.72 7.72
CA ARG A 222 -9.75 19.49 9.14
C ARG A 222 -11.21 19.12 9.36
N ILE A 223 -12.15 19.91 8.83
CA ILE A 223 -13.60 19.67 8.96
C ILE A 223 -13.99 18.31 8.34
N ASN A 224 -13.55 18.04 7.11
CA ASN A 224 -13.87 16.79 6.41
C ASN A 224 -13.32 15.54 7.11
N THR A 225 -12.30 15.68 7.96
CA THR A 225 -11.72 14.56 8.70
C THR A 225 -12.22 14.46 10.14
N LEU A 226 -13.05 15.39 10.64
CA LEU A 226 -13.56 15.35 12.03
C LEU A 226 -14.37 14.08 12.30
N ILE A 227 -15.42 13.84 11.51
CA ILE A 227 -16.28 12.67 11.70
C ILE A 227 -15.50 11.35 11.53
N PRO A 228 -14.74 11.14 10.44
CA PRO A 228 -13.89 9.96 10.30
C PRO A 228 -12.93 9.74 11.48
N ARG A 229 -12.28 10.81 11.97
CA ARG A 229 -11.36 10.73 13.11
C ARG A 229 -12.07 10.30 14.38
N SER A 230 -13.25 10.85 14.66
CA SER A 230 -14.06 10.47 15.82
C SER A 230 -14.46 8.99 15.76
N LEU A 231 -14.95 8.53 14.60
CA LEU A 231 -15.32 7.13 14.41
C LEU A 231 -14.12 6.18 14.57
N SER A 232 -12.96 6.50 13.98
CA SER A 232 -11.75 5.69 14.15
C SER A 232 -11.22 5.73 15.59
N SER A 233 -11.40 6.83 16.31
CA SER A 233 -10.99 6.94 17.72
C SER A 233 -11.88 6.08 18.62
N LEU A 234 -13.18 6.03 18.36
CA LEU A 234 -14.13 5.15 19.04
C LEU A 234 -13.83 3.68 18.77
N ASP A 235 -13.53 3.31 17.52
CA ASP A 235 -13.08 1.94 17.18
C ASP A 235 -11.80 1.58 17.96
N LEU A 236 -10.83 2.49 18.02
CA LEU A 236 -9.60 2.29 18.77
C LEU A 236 -9.85 2.06 20.27
N LEU A 237 -10.74 2.85 20.87
CA LEU A 237 -11.13 2.73 22.27
C LEU A 237 -11.79 1.36 22.52
N ARG A 238 -12.70 0.96 21.63
CA ARG A 238 -13.36 -0.35 21.68
C ARG A 238 -12.33 -1.48 21.65
N ARG A 239 -11.36 -1.46 20.74
CA ARG A 239 -10.30 -2.50 20.66
C ARG A 239 -9.47 -2.60 21.94
N LYS A 240 -9.12 -1.45 22.54
CA LYS A 240 -8.37 -1.41 23.81
C LYS A 240 -9.16 -2.04 24.97
N ILE A 241 -10.48 -1.82 25.01
CA ILE A 241 -11.34 -2.36 26.07
C ILE A 241 -11.55 -3.87 25.89
N TYR A 242 -11.89 -4.31 24.68
CA TYR A 242 -12.34 -5.68 24.44
C TYR A 242 -11.22 -6.68 24.12
N LYS A 243 -9.94 -6.27 24.10
CA LYS A 243 -8.76 -7.10 23.78
C LYS A 243 -9.05 -8.12 22.66
N LYS A 244 -9.61 -7.64 21.54
CA LYS A 244 -9.61 -8.40 20.29
C LYS A 244 -8.27 -8.21 19.60
#